data_AF-A0A0Q9PYQ8-F1
#
_entry.id   AF-A0A0Q9PYQ8-F1
#
_cell.length_a   1.000
_cell.length_b   1.000
_cell.length_c   1.000
_cell.angle_alpha   90.00
_cell.angle_beta   90.00
_cell.angle_gamma   90.00
#
_symmetry.space_group_name_H-M   'P 1'
#
loop_
_entity.id
_entity.type
_entity.pdbx_description
1 polymer ?
#
loop_
_entity_poly.entity_id
_entity_poly.type
_entity_poly.pdbx_seq_one_letter_code
_entity_poly.pdbx_strand_id
1 'polypeptide(L)'
;MSTSNPRITVLGLGTGDEDQLTLGVWKKLQLVAKSQAKLFLRTKDHPMVHLLDANAIPYETFDANYMSNESFEGVYESIAEALIHAAKSQAAEVLYAVPGHPMVAEYTVQLLKQRCPSEGIELQITGGESFLDQAFLRFGFDPIDGFQLLDATSISRYALNPQLHTVIGQVYDTYTASDLKISLMDAYPDEYRVVVGHSLGVAGQEQIIEVPLHELDHVKGYGNLSLVWVPRSEQQETYYRTFGKLHEIVQTLRSPEGCPWDREQTHESLRKNLIEEAYEVLETIDEDDPDHMCEELGDLLLQVMLHAQMEEEIGTFSVYDVIATLNEKLIRRHPHVFGESTAEDADEALVNWNAIKVEEKRKKGIDVTKQSVLDGVPRELPGLMKAMKLQKKAAAVGFDWTELDDVLAKVEEELSELREAIALGAEDGAQERRDELGDVLFSIVNVARFLKVDPEEALAQTNRKFMQRFSYIEEQLRLKGLSFEQTGLSEMEVYWQEAKKVVKLDQR
;
A
#
# COMPACT_ATOMS: atom_id res chain seq x y z
N MET A 1 -36.46 -49.48 0.76
CA MET A 1 -35.14 -49.28 0.15
C MET A 1 -34.63 -47.95 0.69
N SER A 2 -33.61 -47.97 1.55
CA SER A 2 -32.96 -46.74 2.01
C SER A 2 -32.22 -46.18 0.81
N THR A 3 -32.70 -45.06 0.26
CA THR A 3 -31.97 -44.31 -0.76
C THR A 3 -30.81 -43.64 -0.04
N SER A 4 -29.64 -44.28 -0.05
CA SER A 4 -28.42 -43.62 0.38
C SER A 4 -28.18 -42.45 -0.57
N ASN A 5 -28.04 -41.24 -0.01
CA ASN A 5 -27.67 -40.09 -0.82
C ASN A 5 -26.32 -40.37 -1.52
N PRO A 6 -26.15 -39.91 -2.77
CA PRO A 6 -24.86 -39.92 -3.45
C PRO A 6 -23.76 -39.37 -2.53
N ARG A 7 -22.61 -40.05 -2.48
CA ARG A 7 -21.50 -39.66 -1.61
C ARG A 7 -20.18 -39.66 -2.35
N ILE A 8 -19.42 -38.58 -2.17
CA ILE A 8 -18.02 -38.46 -2.59
C ILE A 8 -17.16 -38.35 -1.33
N THR A 9 -16.15 -39.20 -1.22
CA THR A 9 -15.08 -39.06 -0.22
C THR A 9 -13.78 -38.70 -0.90
N VAL A 10 -13.20 -37.56 -0.52
CA VAL A 10 -11.85 -37.18 -0.92
C VAL A 10 -10.84 -37.69 0.11
N LEU A 11 -9.80 -38.39 -0.35
CA LEU A 11 -8.74 -38.98 0.44
C LEU A 11 -7.40 -38.33 0.16
N GLY A 12 -6.67 -37.92 1.20
CA GLY A 12 -5.29 -37.48 1.07
C GLY A 12 -4.32 -38.65 1.12
N LEU A 13 -3.46 -38.78 0.10
CA LEU A 13 -2.43 -39.81 0.03
C LEU A 13 -1.14 -39.42 0.79
N GLY A 14 -1.03 -38.19 1.28
CA GLY A 14 0.20 -37.67 1.87
C GLY A 14 1.19 -37.23 0.80
N THR A 15 2.32 -36.63 1.22
CA THR A 15 3.31 -36.04 0.30
C THR A 15 4.45 -36.97 -0.09
N GLY A 16 4.52 -38.16 0.51
CA GLY A 16 5.63 -39.08 0.35
C GLY A 16 5.18 -40.54 0.20
N ASP A 17 5.90 -41.43 0.89
CA ASP A 17 5.75 -42.88 0.80
C ASP A 17 4.72 -43.44 1.80
N GLU A 18 4.69 -44.77 1.91
CA GLU A 18 3.69 -45.52 2.68
C GLU A 18 3.66 -45.18 4.17
N ASP A 19 4.73 -44.63 4.73
CA ASP A 19 4.80 -44.23 6.14
C ASP A 19 3.97 -42.97 6.43
N GLN A 20 3.67 -42.16 5.41
CA GLN A 20 2.89 -40.92 5.53
C GLN A 20 1.38 -41.15 5.32
N LEU A 21 0.96 -42.36 4.94
CA LEU A 21 -0.45 -42.68 4.76
C LEU A 21 -1.14 -42.93 6.10
N THR A 22 -2.12 -42.10 6.44
CA THR A 22 -2.88 -42.30 7.68
C THR A 22 -3.63 -43.65 7.69
N LEU A 23 -3.63 -44.33 8.83
CA LEU A 23 -4.30 -45.62 8.99
C LEU A 23 -5.80 -45.55 8.65
N GLY A 24 -6.45 -44.41 8.87
CA GLY A 24 -7.85 -44.18 8.51
C GLY A 24 -8.08 -44.19 7.00
N VAL A 25 -7.24 -43.49 6.24
CA VAL A 25 -7.27 -43.49 4.78
C VAL A 25 -6.96 -44.88 4.23
N TRP A 26 -5.93 -45.55 4.75
CA TRP A 26 -5.57 -46.91 4.32
C TRP A 26 -6.72 -47.91 4.48
N LYS A 27 -7.37 -47.93 5.64
CA LYS A 27 -8.55 -48.77 5.88
C LYS A 27 -9.66 -48.50 4.87
N LYS A 28 -9.86 -47.24 4.48
CA LYS A 28 -10.91 -46.84 3.51
C LYS A 28 -10.54 -47.28 2.09
N LEU A 29 -9.27 -47.18 1.69
CA LEU A 29 -8.76 -47.71 0.41
C LEU A 29 -8.92 -49.23 0.32
N GLN A 30 -8.61 -49.97 1.39
CA GLN A 30 -8.78 -51.44 1.41
C GLN A 30 -10.25 -51.89 1.29
N LEU A 31 -11.21 -51.05 1.70
CA LEU A 31 -12.63 -51.35 1.54
C LEU A 31 -13.10 -51.23 0.09
N VAL A 32 -12.40 -50.49 -0.77
CA VAL A 32 -12.70 -50.38 -2.21
C VAL A 32 -12.67 -51.77 -2.86
N ALA A 33 -11.62 -52.56 -2.59
CA ALA A 33 -11.50 -53.92 -3.11
C ALA A 33 -12.58 -54.89 -2.60
N LYS A 34 -13.30 -54.53 -1.52
CA LYS A 34 -14.33 -55.36 -0.87
C LYS A 34 -15.76 -54.80 -1.05
N SER A 35 -15.92 -53.68 -1.74
CA SER A 35 -17.19 -52.98 -1.93
C SER A 35 -17.43 -52.68 -3.41
N GLN A 36 -18.59 -52.11 -3.74
CA GLN A 36 -18.86 -51.58 -5.08
C GLN A 36 -18.38 -50.13 -5.26
N ALA A 37 -17.62 -49.60 -4.29
CA ALA A 37 -17.10 -48.25 -4.36
C ALA A 37 -16.07 -48.12 -5.49
N LYS A 38 -16.03 -46.95 -6.13
CA LYS A 38 -15.03 -46.64 -7.16
C LYS A 38 -13.97 -45.70 -6.61
N LEU A 39 -12.70 -46.02 -6.86
CA LEU A 39 -11.56 -45.16 -6.53
C LEU A 39 -11.06 -44.47 -7.80
N PHE A 40 -11.00 -43.14 -7.75
CA PHE A 40 -10.34 -42.31 -8.75
C PHE A 40 -9.10 -41.67 -8.12
N LEU A 41 -7.98 -41.67 -8.83
CA LEU A 41 -6.77 -40.95 -8.48
C LEU A 41 -6.65 -39.69 -9.33
N ARG A 42 -6.22 -38.58 -8.74
CA ARG A 42 -5.86 -37.39 -9.52
C ARG A 42 -4.78 -37.70 -10.56
N THR A 43 -3.75 -38.43 -10.13
CA THR A 43 -2.63 -38.87 -10.96
C THR A 43 -2.12 -40.22 -10.48
N LYS A 44 -1.58 -41.02 -11.40
CA LYS A 44 -0.79 -42.22 -11.09
C LYS A 44 0.64 -41.91 -10.63
N ASP A 45 1.11 -40.69 -10.83
CA ASP A 45 2.46 -40.27 -10.49
C ASP A 45 2.55 -39.90 -9.01
N HIS A 46 2.48 -40.93 -8.15
CA HIS A 46 2.58 -40.79 -6.71
C HIS A 46 3.16 -42.07 -6.08
N PRO A 47 4.10 -41.98 -5.11
CA PRO A 47 4.74 -43.17 -4.51
C PRO A 47 3.75 -44.20 -3.97
N MET A 48 2.64 -43.73 -3.39
CA MET A 48 1.57 -44.58 -2.84
C MET A 48 0.88 -45.52 -3.84
N VAL A 49 0.97 -45.25 -5.14
CA VAL A 49 0.32 -46.09 -6.16
C VAL A 49 0.90 -47.50 -6.16
N HIS A 50 2.20 -47.65 -5.87
CA HIS A 50 2.84 -48.96 -5.73
C HIS A 50 2.18 -49.81 -4.63
N LEU A 51 1.76 -49.19 -3.51
CA LEU A 51 1.07 -49.89 -2.44
C LEU A 51 -0.34 -50.33 -2.85
N LEU A 52 -1.05 -49.51 -3.65
CA LEU A 52 -2.36 -49.86 -4.20
C LEU A 52 -2.25 -51.07 -5.14
N ASP A 53 -1.26 -51.05 -6.04
CA ASP A 53 -0.97 -52.13 -6.98
C ASP A 53 -0.60 -53.44 -6.23
N ALA A 54 0.31 -53.35 -5.24
CA ALA A 54 0.73 -54.49 -4.44
C ALA A 54 -0.41 -55.15 -3.65
N ASN A 55 -1.46 -54.39 -3.32
CA ASN A 55 -2.65 -54.87 -2.60
C ASN A 55 -3.85 -55.12 -3.53
N ALA A 56 -3.66 -55.04 -4.85
CA ALA A 56 -4.70 -55.25 -5.87
C ALA A 56 -5.96 -54.39 -5.66
N ILE A 57 -5.78 -53.13 -5.24
CA ILE A 57 -6.87 -52.17 -5.09
C ILE A 57 -7.16 -51.54 -6.45
N PRO A 58 -8.36 -51.73 -7.04
CA PRO A 58 -8.68 -51.18 -8.35
C PRO A 58 -8.87 -49.66 -8.28
N TYR A 59 -8.32 -48.93 -9.26
CA TYR A 59 -8.49 -47.49 -9.41
C TYR A 59 -8.59 -47.06 -10.88
N GLU A 60 -9.18 -45.89 -11.10
CA GLU A 60 -9.16 -45.14 -12.36
C GLU A 60 -8.35 -43.84 -12.14
N THR A 61 -7.81 -43.22 -13.20
CA THR A 61 -6.92 -42.05 -13.08
C THR A 61 -7.36 -40.92 -13.99
N PHE A 62 -7.19 -39.67 -13.55
CA PHE A 62 -7.45 -38.49 -14.38
C PHE A 62 -6.23 -37.96 -15.16
N ASP A 63 -5.13 -38.73 -15.25
CA ASP A 63 -3.93 -38.32 -16.02
C ASP A 63 -4.25 -37.96 -17.48
N ALA A 64 -5.24 -38.61 -18.10
CA ALA A 64 -5.67 -38.30 -19.47
C ALA A 64 -6.31 -36.91 -19.61
N ASN A 65 -6.95 -36.40 -18.55
CA ASN A 65 -7.61 -35.09 -18.55
C ASN A 65 -6.60 -33.95 -18.68
N TYR A 66 -5.38 -34.14 -18.16
CA TYR A 66 -4.28 -33.19 -18.32
C TYR A 66 -3.75 -33.11 -19.75
N MET A 67 -3.97 -34.15 -20.58
CA MET A 67 -3.57 -34.13 -21.99
C MET A 67 -4.67 -33.56 -22.91
N SER A 68 -5.92 -33.47 -22.44
CA SER A 68 -7.08 -33.12 -23.26
C SER A 68 -7.57 -31.68 -23.11
N ASN A 69 -7.01 -30.90 -22.18
CA ASN A 69 -7.44 -29.53 -21.89
C ASN A 69 -6.29 -28.55 -22.10
N GLU A 70 -6.62 -27.34 -22.57
CA GLU A 70 -5.63 -26.28 -22.87
C GLU A 70 -5.22 -25.47 -21.63
N SER A 71 -5.96 -25.58 -20.51
CA SER A 71 -5.68 -24.87 -19.25
C SER A 71 -5.87 -25.76 -18.02
N PHE A 72 -5.11 -25.48 -16.95
CA PHE A 72 -5.22 -26.19 -15.67
C PHE A 72 -6.62 -26.05 -15.04
N GLU A 73 -7.22 -24.86 -15.14
CA GLU A 73 -8.58 -24.62 -14.64
C GLU A 73 -9.58 -25.56 -15.32
N GLY A 74 -9.53 -25.68 -16.66
CA GLY A 74 -10.38 -26.59 -17.42
C GLY A 74 -10.18 -28.07 -17.05
N VAL A 75 -8.94 -28.48 -16.73
CA VAL A 75 -8.66 -29.82 -16.20
C VAL A 75 -9.42 -30.06 -14.90
N TYR A 76 -9.29 -29.16 -13.93
CA TYR A 76 -9.90 -29.33 -12.62
C TYR A 76 -11.43 -29.27 -12.65
N GLU A 77 -12.01 -28.43 -13.51
CA GLU A 77 -13.46 -28.42 -13.74
C GLU A 77 -13.95 -29.74 -14.31
N SER A 78 -13.25 -30.28 -15.33
CA SER A 78 -13.58 -31.56 -15.94
C SER A 78 -13.51 -32.72 -14.94
N ILE A 79 -12.50 -32.74 -14.06
CA ILE A 79 -12.38 -33.76 -13.01
C ILE A 79 -13.55 -33.65 -12.02
N ALA A 80 -13.89 -32.45 -11.56
CA ALA A 80 -15.01 -32.23 -10.64
C ALA A 80 -16.35 -32.70 -11.24
N GLU A 81 -16.60 -32.40 -12.51
CA GLU A 81 -17.79 -32.85 -13.23
C GLU A 81 -17.85 -34.38 -13.37
N ALA A 82 -16.74 -35.01 -13.72
CA ALA A 82 -16.66 -36.47 -13.84
C ALA A 82 -16.96 -37.16 -12.50
N LEU A 83 -16.45 -36.63 -11.38
CA LEU A 83 -16.69 -37.14 -10.03
C LEU A 83 -18.16 -36.97 -9.60
N ILE A 84 -18.75 -35.81 -9.85
CA ILE A 84 -20.18 -35.53 -9.59
C ILE A 84 -21.07 -36.47 -10.42
N HIS A 85 -20.73 -36.67 -11.70
CA HIS A 85 -21.47 -37.59 -12.57
C HIS A 85 -21.35 -39.05 -12.10
N ALA A 86 -20.14 -39.48 -11.70
CA ALA A 86 -19.92 -40.82 -11.14
C ALA A 86 -20.75 -41.06 -9.87
N ALA A 87 -20.80 -40.07 -8.97
CA ALA A 87 -21.57 -40.18 -7.72
C ALA A 87 -23.08 -40.23 -7.96
N LYS A 88 -23.60 -39.52 -8.97
CA LYS A 88 -25.04 -39.54 -9.32
C LYS A 88 -25.46 -40.81 -10.07
N SER A 89 -24.57 -41.36 -10.89
CA SER A 89 -24.86 -42.52 -11.75
C SER A 89 -24.76 -43.86 -11.02
N GLN A 90 -24.17 -43.88 -9.82
CA GLN A 90 -23.91 -45.09 -9.05
C GLN A 90 -24.52 -44.99 -7.66
N ALA A 91 -25.03 -46.11 -7.13
CA ALA A 91 -25.53 -46.18 -5.77
C ALA A 91 -24.39 -46.31 -4.73
N ALA A 92 -23.16 -46.59 -5.18
CA ALA A 92 -22.00 -46.81 -4.34
C ALA A 92 -21.19 -45.51 -4.14
N GLU A 93 -20.44 -45.47 -3.03
CA GLU A 93 -19.56 -44.35 -2.70
C GLU A 93 -18.46 -44.15 -3.77
N VAL A 94 -18.21 -42.90 -4.15
CA VAL A 94 -17.07 -42.51 -4.99
C VAL A 94 -15.95 -42.02 -4.10
N LEU A 95 -14.77 -42.58 -4.25
CA LEU A 95 -13.55 -42.14 -3.58
C LEU A 95 -12.66 -41.41 -4.58
N TYR A 96 -12.19 -40.23 -4.21
CA TYR A 96 -11.25 -39.45 -4.99
C TYR A 96 -9.98 -39.25 -4.17
N ALA A 97 -8.87 -39.87 -4.56
CA ALA A 97 -7.61 -39.75 -3.85
C ALA A 97 -6.68 -38.75 -4.54
N VAL A 98 -6.12 -37.85 -3.73
CA VAL A 98 -5.25 -36.76 -4.17
C VAL A 98 -3.89 -36.82 -3.44
N PRO A 99 -2.79 -36.43 -4.10
CA PRO A 99 -1.50 -36.21 -3.43
C PRO A 99 -1.62 -35.19 -2.29
N GLY A 100 -0.86 -35.39 -1.22
CA GLY A 100 -0.82 -34.50 -0.07
C GLY A 100 -2.13 -34.46 0.73
N HIS A 101 -2.43 -33.29 1.28
CA HIS A 101 -3.66 -33.03 2.02
C HIS A 101 -4.74 -32.45 1.09
N PRO A 102 -5.97 -33.00 1.05
CA PRO A 102 -7.03 -32.57 0.13
C PRO A 102 -7.54 -31.12 0.26
N MET A 103 -7.05 -30.39 1.26
CA MET A 103 -7.48 -29.02 1.56
C MET A 103 -6.38 -28.00 1.26
N VAL A 104 -5.20 -28.46 0.85
CA VAL A 104 -4.02 -27.62 0.64
C VAL A 104 -3.68 -27.65 -0.85
N ALA A 105 -3.80 -26.50 -1.52
CA ALA A 105 -3.51 -26.32 -2.95
C ALA A 105 -4.25 -27.31 -3.89
N GLU A 106 -5.48 -27.73 -3.54
CA GLU A 106 -6.28 -28.67 -4.33
C GLU A 106 -7.58 -28.04 -4.87
N TYR A 107 -7.50 -27.43 -6.05
CA TYR A 107 -8.61 -26.69 -6.66
C TYR A 107 -9.83 -27.56 -6.99
N THR A 108 -9.63 -28.81 -7.43
CA THR A 108 -10.73 -29.76 -7.67
C THR A 108 -11.58 -29.97 -6.41
N VAL A 109 -10.95 -30.03 -5.23
CA VAL A 109 -11.65 -30.23 -3.96
C VAL A 109 -12.44 -28.97 -3.58
N GLN A 110 -11.94 -27.78 -3.90
CA GLN A 110 -12.68 -26.53 -3.73
C GLN A 110 -13.94 -26.50 -4.61
N LEU A 111 -13.82 -26.89 -5.89
CA LEU A 111 -14.97 -27.01 -6.80
C LEU A 111 -16.00 -28.01 -6.28
N LEU A 112 -15.57 -29.18 -5.80
CA LEU A 112 -16.49 -30.16 -5.20
C LEU A 112 -17.20 -29.60 -3.96
N LYS A 113 -16.50 -28.87 -3.08
CA LYS A 113 -17.14 -28.21 -1.92
C LYS A 113 -18.20 -27.20 -2.33
N GLN A 114 -17.98 -26.48 -3.44
CA GLN A 114 -18.93 -25.50 -3.97
C GLN A 114 -20.13 -26.17 -4.66
N ARG A 115 -19.89 -27.22 -5.45
CA ARG A 115 -20.89 -27.84 -6.35
C ARG A 115 -21.68 -28.99 -5.70
N CYS A 116 -21.10 -29.79 -4.80
CA CYS A 116 -21.79 -30.91 -4.18
C CYS A 116 -23.09 -30.54 -3.42
N PRO A 117 -23.16 -29.42 -2.66
CA PRO A 117 -24.38 -29.03 -1.94
C PRO A 117 -25.59 -28.78 -2.86
N SER A 118 -25.41 -28.11 -3.99
CA SER A 118 -26.49 -27.86 -4.96
C SER A 118 -26.90 -29.12 -5.71
N GLU A 119 -26.01 -30.11 -5.76
CA GLU A 119 -26.22 -31.38 -6.46
C GLU A 119 -26.74 -32.50 -5.56
N GLY A 120 -26.98 -32.22 -4.27
CA GLY A 120 -27.50 -33.17 -3.30
C GLY A 120 -26.51 -34.30 -2.95
N ILE A 121 -25.21 -34.06 -3.14
CA ILE A 121 -24.14 -35.04 -2.90
C ILE A 121 -23.50 -34.76 -1.54
N GLU A 122 -23.39 -35.79 -0.71
CA GLU A 122 -22.63 -35.72 0.54
C GLU A 122 -21.13 -35.75 0.24
N LEU A 123 -20.42 -34.68 0.59
CA LEU A 123 -18.96 -34.59 0.44
C LEU A 123 -18.27 -34.81 1.78
N GLN A 124 -17.43 -35.84 1.86
CA GLN A 124 -16.53 -36.10 2.99
C GLN A 124 -15.09 -35.88 2.55
N ILE A 125 -14.28 -35.24 3.39
CA ILE A 125 -12.84 -35.04 3.14
C ILE A 125 -12.08 -35.71 4.30
N THR A 126 -11.05 -36.49 4.01
CA THR A 126 -10.36 -37.28 5.03
C THR A 126 -8.87 -37.41 4.78
N GLY A 127 -8.09 -37.11 5.83
CA GLY A 127 -6.67 -37.43 5.94
C GLY A 127 -5.78 -36.68 4.96
N GLY A 128 -4.52 -37.14 4.91
CA GLY A 128 -3.43 -36.56 4.12
C GLY A 128 -2.48 -35.76 5.00
N GLU A 129 -1.23 -36.19 5.09
CA GLU A 129 -0.15 -35.32 5.57
C GLU A 129 0.04 -34.19 4.54
N SER A 130 0.10 -32.95 5.02
CA SER A 130 0.39 -31.81 4.16
C SER A 130 1.90 -31.66 4.01
N PHE A 131 2.36 -31.06 2.92
CA PHE A 131 3.77 -30.67 2.79
C PHE A 131 4.23 -29.73 3.92
N LEU A 132 3.27 -29.10 4.61
CA LEU A 132 3.53 -28.20 5.74
C LEU A 132 4.24 -28.90 6.90
N ASP A 133 3.83 -30.12 7.25
CA ASP A 133 4.45 -30.85 8.36
C ASP A 133 5.93 -31.15 8.02
N GLN A 134 6.18 -31.56 6.77
CA GLN A 134 7.54 -31.73 6.26
C GLN A 134 8.30 -30.40 6.18
N ALA A 135 7.66 -29.30 5.78
CA ALA A 135 8.28 -27.99 5.74
C ALA A 135 8.72 -27.55 7.15
N PHE A 136 7.86 -27.68 8.17
CA PHE A 136 8.20 -27.34 9.56
C PHE A 136 9.37 -28.19 10.07
N LEU A 137 9.32 -29.51 9.84
CA LEU A 137 10.36 -30.44 10.29
C LEU A 137 11.70 -30.21 9.57
N ARG A 138 11.67 -29.96 8.26
CA ARG A 138 12.87 -29.90 7.42
C ARG A 138 13.51 -28.51 7.39
N PHE A 139 12.70 -27.46 7.38
CA PHE A 139 13.19 -26.09 7.51
C PHE A 139 13.50 -25.72 8.96
N GLY A 140 12.93 -26.42 9.93
CA GLY A 140 13.31 -26.33 11.33
C GLY A 140 12.76 -25.11 12.07
N PHE A 141 11.57 -24.63 11.70
CA PHE A 141 10.89 -23.53 12.39
C PHE A 141 9.61 -23.99 13.10
N ASP A 142 9.28 -23.35 14.21
CA ASP A 142 8.02 -23.57 14.92
C ASP A 142 6.93 -22.67 14.33
N PRO A 143 5.82 -23.20 13.80
CA PRO A 143 4.74 -22.36 13.28
C PRO A 143 4.07 -21.47 14.35
N ILE A 144 4.24 -21.75 15.64
CA ILE A 144 3.77 -20.88 16.74
C ILE A 144 4.51 -19.53 16.75
N ASP A 145 5.77 -19.50 16.28
CA ASP A 145 6.58 -18.26 16.21
C ASP A 145 6.05 -17.27 15.15
N GLY A 146 5.05 -17.67 14.38
CA GLY A 146 4.42 -16.88 13.33
C GLY A 146 4.71 -17.46 11.95
N PHE A 147 3.64 -17.81 11.23
CA PHE A 147 3.72 -18.51 9.97
C PHE A 147 2.70 -17.99 8.94
N GLN A 148 3.13 -17.90 7.68
CA GLN A 148 2.31 -17.58 6.53
C GLN A 148 2.56 -18.60 5.40
N LEU A 149 1.48 -19.07 4.77
CA LEU A 149 1.53 -19.87 3.54
C LEU A 149 1.05 -19.02 2.37
N LEU A 150 1.88 -18.88 1.35
CA LEU A 150 1.57 -18.12 0.13
C LEU A 150 1.68 -18.98 -1.14
N ASP A 151 1.03 -18.49 -2.19
CA ASP A 151 1.07 -19.03 -3.55
C ASP A 151 1.97 -18.14 -4.41
N ALA A 152 3.01 -18.70 -5.02
CA ALA A 152 3.92 -17.95 -5.88
C ALA A 152 3.24 -17.36 -7.12
N THR A 153 2.16 -17.96 -7.61
CA THR A 153 1.47 -17.53 -8.84
C THR A 153 0.57 -16.31 -8.63
N SER A 154 0.20 -16.01 -7.39
CA SER A 154 -0.68 -14.90 -7.04
C SER A 154 -0.07 -14.00 -5.96
N ILE A 155 1.24 -14.03 -5.79
CA ILE A 155 1.91 -13.28 -4.74
C ILE A 155 1.81 -11.78 -5.04
N SER A 156 1.53 -11.02 -3.98
CA SER A 156 1.50 -9.56 -4.02
C SER A 156 2.45 -9.04 -2.95
N ARG A 157 3.21 -8.00 -3.26
CA ARG A 157 4.10 -7.34 -2.29
C ARG A 157 3.37 -6.92 -1.01
N TYR A 158 2.07 -6.61 -1.11
CA TYR A 158 1.24 -6.22 0.03
C TYR A 158 0.87 -7.38 0.96
N ALA A 159 1.09 -8.63 0.55
CA ALA A 159 0.83 -9.82 1.35
C ALA A 159 2.04 -10.24 2.19
N LEU A 160 3.23 -9.71 1.93
CA LEU A 160 4.46 -10.11 2.60
C LEU A 160 4.55 -9.49 3.99
N ASN A 161 4.88 -10.33 4.98
CA ASN A 161 5.16 -9.89 6.34
C ASN A 161 6.51 -10.44 6.83
N PRO A 162 7.58 -9.63 6.84
CA PRO A 162 8.90 -10.05 7.32
C PRO A 162 8.96 -10.57 8.76
N GLN A 163 7.93 -10.33 9.58
CA GLN A 163 7.88 -10.79 10.97
C GLN A 163 7.50 -12.28 11.08
N LEU A 164 7.01 -12.90 9.99
CA LEU A 164 6.54 -14.27 9.97
C LEU A 164 7.45 -15.14 9.12
N HIS A 165 7.57 -16.42 9.48
CA HIS A 165 8.08 -17.42 8.54
C HIS A 165 7.12 -17.53 7.37
N THR A 166 7.62 -17.35 6.15
CA THR A 166 6.78 -17.46 4.95
C THR A 166 7.19 -18.70 4.17
N VAL A 167 6.29 -19.66 4.02
CA VAL A 167 6.46 -20.78 3.07
C VAL A 167 5.63 -20.48 1.84
N ILE A 168 6.25 -20.62 0.68
CA ILE A 168 5.69 -20.26 -0.61
C ILE A 168 5.68 -21.51 -1.47
N GLY A 169 4.49 -21.97 -1.81
CA GLY A 169 4.29 -23.13 -2.68
C GLY A 169 4.10 -22.74 -4.14
N GLN A 170 3.86 -23.74 -4.98
CA GLN A 170 3.56 -23.57 -6.41
C GLN A 170 4.68 -22.90 -7.21
N VAL A 171 5.94 -23.12 -6.82
CA VAL A 171 7.11 -22.64 -7.57
C VAL A 171 7.47 -23.67 -8.65
N TYR A 172 6.69 -23.65 -9.74
CA TYR A 172 6.69 -24.69 -10.77
C TYR A 172 7.95 -24.70 -11.64
N ASP A 173 8.56 -23.54 -11.85
CA ASP A 173 9.67 -23.37 -12.77
C ASP A 173 10.52 -22.15 -12.40
N THR A 174 11.62 -21.97 -13.14
CA THR A 174 12.52 -20.83 -12.99
C THR A 174 11.83 -19.49 -13.27
N TYR A 175 10.82 -19.44 -14.14
CA TYR A 175 10.11 -18.20 -14.44
C TYR A 175 9.29 -17.75 -13.22
N THR A 176 8.52 -18.67 -12.64
CA THR A 176 7.78 -18.45 -11.40
C THR A 176 8.71 -18.07 -10.24
N ALA A 177 9.88 -18.72 -10.14
CA ALA A 177 10.89 -18.38 -9.15
C ALA A 177 11.46 -16.95 -9.34
N SER A 178 11.61 -16.50 -10.59
CA SER A 178 12.05 -15.14 -10.92
C SER A 178 11.01 -14.08 -10.52
N ASP A 179 9.74 -14.30 -10.83
CA ASP A 179 8.66 -13.39 -10.43
C ASP A 179 8.53 -13.32 -8.89
N LEU A 180 8.67 -14.48 -8.24
CA LEU A 180 8.71 -14.58 -6.78
C LEU A 180 9.90 -13.80 -6.19
N LYS A 181 11.10 -13.95 -6.76
CA LYS A 181 12.30 -13.21 -6.35
C LYS A 181 12.04 -11.71 -6.36
N ILE A 182 11.54 -11.17 -7.47
CA ILE A 182 11.28 -9.73 -7.61
C ILE A 182 10.29 -9.27 -6.54
N SER A 183 9.21 -10.04 -6.34
CA SER A 183 8.19 -9.73 -5.33
C SER A 183 8.75 -9.71 -3.90
N LEU A 184 9.67 -10.61 -3.59
CA LEU A 184 10.34 -10.66 -2.28
C LEU A 184 11.35 -9.52 -2.11
N MET A 185 12.06 -9.10 -3.16
CA MET A 185 13.05 -8.01 -3.09
C MET A 185 12.43 -6.64 -2.75
N ASP A 186 11.12 -6.47 -2.95
CA ASP A 186 10.40 -5.29 -2.46
C ASP A 186 10.40 -5.21 -0.92
N ALA A 187 10.40 -6.36 -0.24
CA ALA A 187 10.26 -6.47 1.21
C ALA A 187 11.56 -6.87 1.93
N TYR A 188 12.48 -7.56 1.26
CA TYR A 188 13.71 -8.10 1.83
C TYR A 188 14.95 -7.61 1.06
N PRO A 189 16.10 -7.40 1.73
CA PRO A 189 17.35 -7.08 1.06
C PRO A 189 17.81 -8.16 0.06
N ASP A 190 18.57 -7.77 -0.95
CA ASP A 190 19.07 -8.67 -2.01
C ASP A 190 19.91 -9.85 -1.47
N GLU A 191 20.64 -9.62 -0.38
CA GLU A 191 21.49 -10.63 0.29
C GLU A 191 20.73 -11.49 1.31
N TYR A 192 19.43 -11.24 1.51
CA TYR A 192 18.63 -11.97 2.49
C TYR A 192 18.59 -13.45 2.14
N ARG A 193 18.77 -14.33 3.14
CA ARG A 193 18.90 -15.77 2.91
C ARG A 193 17.52 -16.41 2.84
N VAL A 194 17.28 -17.14 1.75
CA VAL A 194 16.07 -17.93 1.50
C VAL A 194 16.43 -19.38 1.27
N VAL A 195 15.49 -20.29 1.52
CA VAL A 195 15.72 -21.73 1.40
C VAL A 195 14.76 -22.31 0.38
N VAL A 196 15.29 -23.04 -0.59
CA VAL A 196 14.52 -23.82 -1.56
C VAL A 196 14.52 -25.27 -1.11
N GLY A 197 13.33 -25.83 -0.91
CA GLY A 197 13.12 -27.24 -0.62
C GLY A 197 12.47 -27.94 -1.81
N HIS A 198 13.13 -28.96 -2.37
CA HIS A 198 12.56 -29.83 -3.39
C HIS A 198 12.24 -31.19 -2.77
N SER A 199 11.01 -31.69 -3.01
CA SER A 199 10.58 -33.04 -2.63
C SER A 199 10.82 -33.36 -1.14
N LEU A 200 10.49 -32.40 -0.26
CA LEU A 200 10.69 -32.55 1.18
C LEU A 200 10.00 -33.81 1.71
N GLY A 201 10.72 -34.59 2.52
CA GLY A 201 10.23 -35.85 3.08
C GLY A 201 10.26 -37.04 2.13
N VAL A 202 10.71 -36.90 0.88
CA VAL A 202 10.83 -38.01 -0.09
C VAL A 202 12.25 -38.58 -0.06
N ALA A 203 12.39 -39.81 0.44
CA ALA A 203 13.67 -40.48 0.58
C ALA A 203 14.45 -40.57 -0.75
N GLY A 204 15.68 -40.08 -0.76
CA GLY A 204 16.57 -40.10 -1.93
C GLY A 204 16.28 -39.06 -3.01
N GLN A 205 15.23 -38.24 -2.85
CA GLN A 205 14.88 -37.16 -3.78
C GLN A 205 14.89 -35.77 -3.11
N GLU A 206 14.87 -35.71 -1.78
CA GLU A 206 14.92 -34.46 -1.01
C GLU A 206 16.18 -33.64 -1.29
N GLN A 207 15.99 -32.34 -1.54
CA GLN A 207 17.06 -31.35 -1.61
C GLN A 207 16.64 -30.09 -0.86
N ILE A 208 17.54 -29.54 -0.05
CA ILE A 208 17.36 -28.29 0.68
C ILE A 208 18.55 -27.40 0.35
N ILE A 209 18.30 -26.25 -0.26
CA ILE A 209 19.32 -25.38 -0.82
C ILE A 209 19.08 -23.97 -0.29
N GLU A 210 20.05 -23.42 0.44
CA GLU A 210 19.98 -22.06 0.95
C GLU A 210 20.78 -21.12 0.04
N VAL A 211 20.14 -20.06 -0.44
CA VAL A 211 20.70 -19.08 -1.40
C VAL A 211 20.41 -17.64 -0.96
N PRO A 212 21.20 -16.65 -1.40
CA PRO A 212 20.80 -15.25 -1.30
C PRO A 212 19.56 -15.02 -2.16
N LEU A 213 18.70 -14.07 -1.76
CA LEU A 213 17.44 -13.82 -2.44
C LEU A 213 17.63 -13.50 -3.93
N HIS A 214 18.65 -12.72 -4.28
CA HIS A 214 18.94 -12.37 -5.67
C HIS A 214 19.30 -13.56 -6.57
N GLU A 215 19.69 -14.72 -5.99
CA GLU A 215 20.01 -15.95 -6.71
C GLU A 215 18.88 -16.99 -6.68
N LEU A 216 17.70 -16.65 -6.14
CA LEU A 216 16.60 -17.60 -5.97
C LEU A 216 16.23 -18.33 -7.28
N ASP A 217 16.18 -17.60 -8.40
CA ASP A 217 15.88 -18.14 -9.73
C ASP A 217 17.06 -18.87 -10.39
N HIS A 218 18.27 -18.82 -9.82
CA HIS A 218 19.41 -19.61 -10.31
C HIS A 218 19.36 -21.07 -9.84
N VAL A 219 18.56 -21.38 -8.82
CA VAL A 219 18.35 -22.75 -8.33
C VAL A 219 17.67 -23.59 -9.42
N LYS A 220 18.17 -24.80 -9.63
CA LYS A 220 17.66 -25.74 -10.64
C LYS A 220 16.79 -26.80 -9.97
N GLY A 221 15.81 -27.31 -10.72
CA GLY A 221 14.96 -28.42 -10.25
C GLY A 221 13.61 -27.98 -9.68
N TYR A 222 13.20 -26.72 -9.92
CA TYR A 222 11.84 -26.27 -9.67
C TYR A 222 10.80 -27.18 -10.35
N GLY A 223 9.64 -27.29 -9.71
CA GLY A 223 8.60 -28.26 -10.07
C GLY A 223 7.52 -28.32 -9.00
N ASN A 224 6.55 -29.23 -9.19
CA ASN A 224 5.33 -29.32 -8.36
C ASN A 224 5.57 -29.54 -6.86
N LEU A 225 6.73 -30.08 -6.47
CA LEU A 225 7.11 -30.35 -5.08
C LEU A 225 8.18 -29.36 -4.56
N SER A 226 8.28 -28.19 -5.18
CA SER A 226 9.21 -27.14 -4.77
C SER A 226 8.53 -26.14 -3.86
N LEU A 227 9.18 -25.85 -2.74
CA LEU A 227 8.78 -24.84 -1.78
C LEU A 227 9.92 -23.85 -1.59
N VAL A 228 9.59 -22.58 -1.41
CA VAL A 228 10.53 -21.56 -0.97
C VAL A 228 10.15 -21.14 0.43
N TRP A 229 11.07 -21.26 1.37
CA TRP A 229 10.94 -20.73 2.71
C TRP A 229 11.76 -19.46 2.85
N VAL A 230 11.08 -18.40 3.26
CA VAL A 230 11.67 -17.15 3.68
C VAL A 230 11.59 -17.13 5.21
N PRO A 231 12.72 -17.29 5.92
CA PRO A 231 12.74 -17.21 7.37
C PRO A 231 12.21 -15.86 7.84
N ARG A 232 11.57 -15.82 9.01
CA ARG A 232 11.25 -14.55 9.68
C ARG A 232 12.54 -13.74 9.83
N SER A 233 12.47 -12.43 9.64
CA SER A 233 13.63 -11.55 9.80
C SER A 233 14.02 -11.45 11.27
N GLU A 234 15.30 -11.45 11.58
CA GLU A 234 15.80 -11.00 12.89
C GLU A 234 16.47 -9.63 12.81
N GLN A 235 16.66 -9.14 11.58
CA GLN A 235 17.24 -7.84 11.28
C GLN A 235 16.18 -6.76 11.48
N GLN A 236 16.51 -5.72 12.26
CA GLN A 236 15.61 -4.62 12.56
C GLN A 236 15.29 -3.80 11.31
N GLU A 237 16.26 -3.72 10.39
CA GLU A 237 16.21 -2.95 9.16
C GLU A 237 15.07 -3.41 8.25
N THR A 238 14.80 -4.71 8.19
CA THR A 238 13.69 -5.29 7.42
C THR A 238 12.33 -4.81 7.92
N TYR A 239 12.25 -4.38 9.19
CA TYR A 239 11.02 -3.87 9.79
C TYR A 239 10.82 -2.38 9.62
N TYR A 240 11.86 -1.60 9.31
CA TYR A 240 11.76 -0.14 9.18
C TYR A 240 10.85 0.29 8.03
N ARG A 241 10.67 -0.57 7.01
CA ARG A 241 9.72 -0.33 5.91
C ARG A 241 8.26 -0.63 6.26
N THR A 242 7.97 -1.10 7.47
CA THR A 242 6.63 -1.51 7.88
C THR A 242 5.93 -0.40 8.66
N PHE A 243 4.66 -0.16 8.33
CA PHE A 243 3.83 0.81 9.05
C PHE A 243 3.67 0.46 10.53
N GLY A 244 3.54 -0.84 10.84
CA GLY A 244 3.44 -1.30 12.23
C GLY A 244 4.66 -0.94 13.06
N LYS A 245 5.87 -0.98 12.48
CA LYS A 245 7.09 -0.58 13.19
C LYS A 245 7.12 0.92 13.47
N LEU A 246 6.70 1.76 12.52
CA LEU A 246 6.57 3.20 12.75
C LEU A 246 5.60 3.50 13.89
N HIS A 247 4.44 2.85 13.91
CA HIS A 247 3.46 2.98 15.00
C HIS A 247 4.04 2.56 16.36
N GLU A 248 4.72 1.41 16.43
CA GLU A 248 5.40 0.93 17.65
C GLU A 248 6.46 1.93 18.15
N ILE A 249 7.27 2.50 17.25
CA ILE A 249 8.31 3.48 17.60
C ILE A 249 7.67 4.73 18.19
N VAL A 250 6.67 5.32 17.54
CA VAL A 250 6.02 6.56 18.01
C VAL A 250 5.30 6.33 19.34
N GLN A 251 4.64 5.18 19.50
CA GLN A 251 4.07 4.77 20.78
C GLN A 251 5.14 4.66 21.88
N THR A 252 6.28 4.06 21.57
CA THR A 252 7.40 3.92 22.52
C THR A 252 7.98 5.28 22.90
N LEU A 253 8.18 6.18 21.93
CA LEU A 253 8.70 7.52 22.16
C LEU A 253 7.83 8.33 23.12
N ARG A 254 6.51 8.19 23.05
CA ARG A 254 5.57 8.89 23.93
C ARG A 254 5.18 8.13 25.20
N SER A 255 5.71 6.92 25.39
CA SER A 255 5.45 6.11 26.58
C SER A 255 6.03 6.75 27.88
N PRO A 256 5.61 6.30 29.08
CA PRO A 256 6.18 6.79 30.34
C PRO A 256 7.72 6.64 30.42
N GLU A 257 8.25 5.59 29.81
CA GLU A 257 9.68 5.30 29.70
C GLU A 257 10.34 5.89 28.43
N GLY A 258 9.56 6.57 27.59
CA GLY A 258 9.97 7.14 26.31
C GLY A 258 10.75 8.44 26.41
N CYS A 259 10.83 9.14 25.28
CA CYS A 259 11.51 10.42 25.15
C CYS A 259 10.73 11.54 25.88
N PRO A 260 11.35 12.27 26.82
CA PRO A 260 10.68 13.35 27.53
C PRO A 260 10.18 14.47 26.61
N TRP A 261 10.93 14.79 25.55
CA TRP A 261 10.57 15.84 24.60
C TRP A 261 9.32 15.47 23.79
N ASP A 262 9.24 14.23 23.28
CA ASP A 262 8.09 13.75 22.53
C ASP A 262 6.84 13.70 23.39
N ARG A 263 6.97 13.24 24.65
CA ARG A 263 5.85 13.14 25.59
C ARG A 263 5.27 14.50 25.99
N GLU A 264 6.10 15.54 26.07
CA GLU A 264 5.65 16.90 26.41
C GLU A 264 4.92 17.60 25.25
N GLN A 265 4.99 17.07 24.03
CA GLN A 265 4.30 17.67 22.88
C GLN A 265 2.77 17.56 23.01
N THR A 266 2.10 18.62 22.57
CA THR A 266 0.64 18.71 22.41
C THR A 266 0.28 19.03 20.96
N HIS A 267 -1.01 18.94 20.60
CA HIS A 267 -1.47 19.36 19.28
C HIS A 267 -1.08 20.80 18.97
N GLU A 268 -1.15 21.69 19.95
CA GLU A 268 -0.80 23.11 19.82
C GLU A 268 0.70 23.34 19.62
N SER A 269 1.56 22.61 20.33
CA SER A 269 3.02 22.79 20.20
C SER A 269 3.53 22.34 18.84
N LEU A 270 2.96 21.26 18.27
CA LEU A 270 3.36 20.70 16.97
C LEU A 270 2.80 21.45 15.76
N ARG A 271 1.88 22.41 15.94
CA ARG A 271 1.27 23.15 14.82
C ARG A 271 2.31 23.83 13.93
N LYS A 272 3.35 24.39 14.54
CA LYS A 272 4.40 25.12 13.83
C LYS A 272 5.24 24.14 13.01
N ASN A 273 5.69 23.06 13.63
CA ASN A 273 6.43 21.98 12.97
C ASN A 273 5.67 21.42 11.77
N LEU A 274 4.38 21.09 11.91
CA LEU A 274 3.57 20.60 10.78
C LEU A 274 3.51 21.56 9.59
N ILE A 275 3.56 22.88 9.85
CA ILE A 275 3.65 23.86 8.77
C ILE A 275 5.06 23.87 8.18
N GLU A 276 6.09 23.88 9.01
CA GLU A 276 7.50 23.85 8.58
C GLU A 276 7.79 22.62 7.69
N GLU A 277 7.48 21.40 8.14
CA GLU A 277 7.69 20.17 7.34
C GLU A 277 6.95 20.22 6.00
N ALA A 278 5.75 20.84 5.98
CA ALA A 278 4.99 20.97 4.74
C ALA A 278 5.67 21.93 3.74
N TYR A 279 6.36 22.98 4.22
CA TYR A 279 7.13 23.87 3.35
C TYR A 279 8.48 23.25 2.95
N GLU A 280 9.11 22.45 3.81
CA GLU A 280 10.34 21.72 3.47
C GLU A 280 10.07 20.68 2.36
N VAL A 281 8.97 19.93 2.43
CA VAL A 281 8.51 19.10 1.31
C VAL A 281 8.32 19.91 0.02
N LEU A 282 7.74 21.11 0.08
CA LEU A 282 7.57 21.97 -1.11
C LEU A 282 8.91 22.43 -1.68
N GLU A 283 9.90 22.72 -0.83
CA GLU A 283 11.25 23.07 -1.25
C GLU A 283 11.90 21.92 -2.04
N THR A 284 11.79 20.68 -1.56
CA THR A 284 12.34 19.50 -2.28
C THR A 284 11.71 19.27 -3.65
N ILE A 285 10.42 19.60 -3.82
CA ILE A 285 9.73 19.52 -5.13
C ILE A 285 10.30 20.55 -6.10
N ASP A 286 10.58 21.76 -5.62
CA ASP A 286 11.12 22.82 -6.45
C ASP A 286 12.61 22.59 -6.82
N GLU A 287 13.33 21.85 -5.98
CA GLU A 287 14.75 21.50 -6.18
C GLU A 287 14.96 20.21 -6.99
N ASP A 288 13.90 19.44 -7.27
CA ASP A 288 13.95 18.13 -7.93
C ASP A 288 14.91 17.16 -7.22
N ASP A 289 14.90 17.17 -5.88
CA ASP A 289 15.74 16.33 -5.02
C ASP A 289 14.90 15.18 -4.41
N PRO A 290 14.86 13.99 -5.04
CA PRO A 290 14.04 12.88 -4.59
C PRO A 290 14.55 12.23 -3.30
N ASP A 291 15.85 12.31 -3.01
CA ASP A 291 16.44 11.72 -1.81
C ASP A 291 16.02 12.55 -0.59
N HIS A 292 16.17 13.87 -0.68
CA HIS A 292 15.70 14.79 0.36
C HIS A 292 14.17 14.78 0.49
N MET A 293 13.44 14.71 -0.63
CA MET A 293 11.97 14.57 -0.60
C MET A 293 11.51 13.34 0.18
N CYS A 294 12.25 12.23 0.13
CA CYS A 294 11.93 11.03 0.89
C CYS A 294 12.05 11.26 2.41
N GLU A 295 13.05 12.04 2.84
CA GLU A 295 13.27 12.43 4.24
C GLU A 295 12.13 13.34 4.73
N GLU A 296 11.86 14.41 3.99
CA GLU A 296 10.84 15.41 4.34
C GLU A 296 9.41 14.86 4.35
N LEU A 297 9.08 13.95 3.42
CA LEU A 297 7.81 13.22 3.46
C LEU A 297 7.71 12.30 4.68
N GLY A 298 8.85 11.79 5.16
CA GLY A 298 8.96 11.03 6.40
C GLY A 298 8.65 11.89 7.63
N ASP A 299 9.19 13.10 7.69
CA ASP A 299 8.95 14.03 8.79
C ASP A 299 7.51 14.56 8.78
N LEU A 300 6.95 14.85 7.61
CA LEU A 300 5.53 15.16 7.49
C LEU A 300 4.64 13.99 7.94
N LEU A 301 5.03 12.74 7.64
CA LEU A 301 4.33 11.54 8.13
C LEU A 301 4.47 11.41 9.66
N LEU A 302 5.62 11.72 10.24
CA LEU A 302 5.83 11.72 11.69
C LEU A 302 4.85 12.67 12.40
N GLN A 303 4.57 13.85 11.83
CA GLN A 303 3.57 14.77 12.38
C GLN A 303 2.17 14.14 12.44
N VAL A 304 1.76 13.40 11.40
CA VAL A 304 0.50 12.65 11.39
C VAL A 304 0.48 11.58 12.48
N MET A 305 1.60 10.85 12.63
CA MET A 305 1.74 9.80 13.63
C MET A 305 1.66 10.35 15.07
N LEU A 306 2.34 11.46 15.36
CA LEU A 306 2.33 12.09 16.69
C LEU A 306 0.92 12.56 17.09
N HIS A 307 0.19 13.20 16.16
CA HIS A 307 -1.19 13.61 16.41
C HIS A 307 -2.12 12.41 16.64
N ALA A 308 -1.98 11.35 15.85
CA ALA A 308 -2.77 10.14 16.04
C ALA A 308 -2.44 9.43 17.36
N GLN A 309 -1.16 9.38 17.75
CA GLN A 309 -0.72 8.77 19.00
C GLN A 309 -1.27 9.51 20.22
N MET A 310 -1.33 10.84 20.20
CA MET A 310 -1.95 11.65 21.25
C MET A 310 -3.44 11.36 21.44
N GLU A 311 -4.17 11.11 20.35
CA GLU A 311 -5.60 10.77 20.39
C GLU A 311 -5.83 9.32 20.82
N GLU A 312 -4.88 8.43 20.48
CA GLU A 312 -4.89 7.04 20.91
C GLU A 312 -4.65 6.92 22.43
N GLU A 313 -3.75 7.74 22.98
CA GLU A 313 -3.47 7.84 24.43
C GLU A 313 -4.72 8.15 25.27
N ILE A 314 -5.65 8.93 24.73
CA ILE A 314 -6.92 9.29 25.41
C ILE A 314 -8.11 8.44 24.95
N GLY A 315 -7.90 7.49 24.04
CA GLY A 315 -8.92 6.56 23.55
C GLY A 315 -9.92 7.16 22.57
N THR A 316 -9.59 8.25 21.87
CA THR A 316 -10.48 8.88 20.88
C THR A 316 -10.42 8.18 19.52
N PHE A 317 -9.23 8.07 18.93
CA PHE A 317 -8.97 7.35 17.68
C PHE A 317 -7.49 6.99 17.58
N SER A 318 -7.17 6.00 16.74
CA SER A 318 -5.81 5.58 16.40
C SER A 318 -5.42 5.99 14.98
N VAL A 319 -4.14 5.82 14.64
CA VAL A 319 -3.71 6.05 13.25
C VAL A 319 -4.39 5.10 12.25
N TYR A 320 -4.81 3.91 12.69
CA TYR A 320 -5.57 2.98 11.86
C TYR A 320 -6.96 3.53 11.51
N ASP A 321 -7.58 4.31 12.39
CA ASP A 321 -8.85 4.98 12.11
C ASP A 321 -8.68 6.12 11.09
N VAL A 322 -7.54 6.82 11.12
CA VAL A 322 -7.16 7.80 10.11
C VAL A 322 -7.01 7.13 8.73
N ILE A 323 -6.30 6.00 8.68
CA ILE A 323 -6.12 5.20 7.45
C ILE A 323 -7.45 4.66 6.95
N ALA A 324 -8.30 4.11 7.83
CA ALA A 324 -9.62 3.61 7.45
C ALA A 324 -10.48 4.72 6.85
N THR A 325 -10.53 5.88 7.49
CA THR A 325 -11.26 7.06 7.00
C THR A 325 -10.73 7.53 5.64
N LEU A 326 -9.42 7.49 5.42
CA LEU A 326 -8.80 7.82 4.14
C LEU A 326 -9.15 6.80 3.06
N ASN A 327 -9.00 5.50 3.34
CA ASN A 327 -9.27 4.42 2.41
C ASN A 327 -10.74 4.41 1.97
N GLU A 328 -11.68 4.48 2.92
CA GLU A 328 -13.11 4.58 2.61
C GLU A 328 -13.41 5.80 1.73
N LYS A 329 -12.78 6.95 2.01
CA LYS A 329 -12.93 8.17 1.22
C LYS A 329 -12.34 8.01 -0.18
N LEU A 330 -11.17 7.40 -0.33
CA LEU A 330 -10.53 7.18 -1.63
C LEU A 330 -11.32 6.21 -2.49
N ILE A 331 -11.74 5.06 -1.95
CA ILE A 331 -12.59 4.07 -2.64
C ILE A 331 -13.88 4.74 -3.10
N ARG A 332 -14.56 5.44 -2.19
CA ARG A 332 -15.86 6.06 -2.46
C ARG A 332 -15.79 7.23 -3.44
N ARG A 333 -14.67 7.97 -3.50
CA ARG A 333 -14.49 9.10 -4.42
C ARG A 333 -13.90 8.72 -5.78
N HIS A 334 -13.43 7.49 -5.93
CA HIS A 334 -12.99 6.93 -7.22
C HIS A 334 -13.84 5.72 -7.62
N PRO A 335 -15.17 5.87 -7.79
CA PRO A 335 -16.02 4.78 -8.22
C PRO A 335 -15.67 4.28 -9.64
N HIS A 336 -14.86 5.02 -10.39
CA HIS A 336 -14.36 4.61 -11.71
C HIS A 336 -13.16 3.67 -11.66
N VAL A 337 -12.46 3.63 -10.52
CA VAL A 337 -11.36 2.67 -10.28
C VAL A 337 -11.87 1.48 -9.47
N PHE A 338 -12.71 1.72 -8.46
CA PHE A 338 -13.11 0.71 -7.46
C PHE A 338 -14.58 0.28 -7.54
N GLY A 339 -15.35 0.83 -8.49
CA GLY A 339 -16.78 0.56 -8.65
C GLY A 339 -17.17 0.37 -10.11
N GLU A 340 -18.45 0.59 -10.42
CA GLU A 340 -19.00 0.35 -11.78
C GLU A 340 -19.08 1.60 -12.66
N SER A 341 -18.74 2.78 -12.14
CA SER A 341 -18.76 3.99 -12.98
C SER A 341 -17.56 4.01 -13.92
N THR A 342 -17.61 4.84 -14.95
CA THR A 342 -16.49 5.09 -15.85
C THR A 342 -16.15 6.57 -15.81
N ALA A 343 -14.87 6.89 -16.01
CA ALA A 343 -14.39 8.24 -16.27
C ALA A 343 -13.32 8.11 -17.36
N GLU A 344 -13.51 8.78 -18.48
CA GLU A 344 -12.61 8.66 -19.64
C GLU A 344 -11.39 9.58 -19.53
N ASP A 345 -11.49 10.68 -18.76
CA ASP A 345 -10.43 11.64 -18.56
C ASP A 345 -10.42 12.29 -17.15
N ALA A 346 -9.39 13.11 -16.90
CA ALA A 346 -9.18 13.79 -15.63
C ALA A 346 -10.25 14.85 -15.31
N ASP A 347 -10.83 15.49 -16.33
CA ASP A 347 -11.85 16.52 -16.14
C ASP A 347 -13.18 15.88 -15.69
N GLU A 348 -13.56 14.77 -16.31
CA GLU A 348 -14.72 13.97 -15.91
C GLU A 348 -14.54 13.40 -14.49
N ALA A 349 -13.35 12.88 -14.17
CA ALA A 349 -13.02 12.42 -12.84
C ALA A 349 -13.15 13.55 -11.79
N LEU A 350 -12.72 14.77 -12.12
CA LEU A 350 -12.83 15.94 -11.23
C LEU A 350 -14.28 16.38 -11.01
N VAL A 351 -15.12 16.34 -12.05
CA VAL A 351 -16.56 16.63 -11.95
C VAL A 351 -17.24 15.62 -11.00
N ASN A 352 -16.98 14.33 -11.21
CA ASN A 352 -17.52 13.26 -10.37
C ASN A 352 -17.06 13.41 -8.90
N TRP A 353 -15.77 13.69 -8.69
CA TRP A 353 -15.20 13.95 -7.38
C TRP A 353 -15.89 15.11 -6.64
N ASN A 354 -16.17 16.21 -7.33
CA ASN A 354 -16.86 17.36 -6.76
C ASN A 354 -18.33 17.07 -6.45
N ALA A 355 -19.04 16.33 -7.31
CA ALA A 355 -20.40 15.89 -7.05
C ALA A 355 -20.50 15.02 -5.80
N ILE A 356 -19.58 14.06 -5.63
CA ILE A 356 -19.52 13.17 -4.45
C ILE A 356 -19.27 13.99 -3.17
N LYS A 357 -18.41 15.01 -3.20
CA LYS A 357 -18.19 15.92 -2.06
C LYS A 357 -19.46 16.66 -1.63
N VAL A 358 -20.31 17.08 -2.58
CA VAL A 358 -21.58 17.76 -2.26
C VAL A 358 -22.54 16.79 -1.57
N GLU A 359 -22.63 15.56 -2.08
CA GLU A 359 -23.50 14.54 -1.50
C GLU A 359 -23.04 14.08 -0.10
N GLU A 360 -21.73 13.98 0.14
CA GLU A 360 -21.16 13.73 1.48
C GLU A 360 -21.63 14.77 2.51
N LYS A 361 -21.59 16.06 2.14
CA LYS A 361 -22.04 17.14 3.02
C LYS A 361 -23.52 16.98 3.34
N ARG A 362 -24.36 16.71 2.34
CA ARG A 362 -25.80 16.47 2.54
C ARG A 362 -26.07 15.32 3.50
N LYS A 363 -25.36 14.19 3.34
CA LYS A 363 -25.49 13.02 4.23
C LYS A 363 -25.06 13.30 5.68
N LYS A 364 -24.13 14.23 5.90
CA LYS A 364 -23.74 14.70 7.23
C LYS A 364 -24.71 15.73 7.84
N GLY A 365 -25.88 15.94 7.23
CA GLY A 365 -26.87 16.92 7.68
C GLY A 365 -26.45 18.37 7.44
N ILE A 366 -25.40 18.60 6.64
CA ILE A 366 -24.93 19.93 6.28
C ILE A 366 -25.79 20.42 5.12
N ASP A 367 -26.65 21.41 5.40
CA ASP A 367 -27.45 22.08 4.38
C ASP A 367 -26.54 22.99 3.54
N VAL A 368 -26.14 22.48 2.37
CA VAL A 368 -25.28 23.18 1.41
C VAL A 368 -25.90 24.50 0.93
N THR A 369 -27.24 24.66 1.03
CA THR A 369 -27.95 25.89 0.64
C THR A 369 -27.90 26.99 1.70
N LYS A 370 -27.56 26.64 2.95
CA LYS A 370 -27.38 27.58 4.07
C LYS A 370 -25.93 27.89 4.39
N GLN A 371 -24.98 27.21 3.74
CA GLN A 371 -23.57 27.51 3.88
C GLN A 371 -23.27 28.85 3.19
N SER A 372 -22.50 29.71 3.84
CA SER A 372 -21.87 30.84 3.17
C SER A 372 -21.04 30.30 2.00
N VAL A 373 -21.02 31.03 0.88
CA VAL A 373 -20.13 30.72 -0.26
C VAL A 373 -18.67 30.56 0.20
N LEU A 374 -18.31 31.28 1.27
CA LEU A 374 -16.97 31.28 1.85
C LEU A 374 -16.73 30.10 2.84
N ASP A 375 -17.76 29.36 3.27
CA ASP A 375 -17.63 28.26 4.24
C ASP A 375 -16.72 27.13 3.74
N GLY A 376 -15.80 26.66 4.60
CA GLY A 376 -14.81 25.63 4.26
C GLY A 376 -13.47 26.17 3.77
N VAL A 377 -13.23 27.49 3.85
CA VAL A 377 -11.87 28.03 3.91
C VAL A 377 -11.34 27.80 5.34
N PRO A 378 -10.27 27.00 5.54
CA PRO A 378 -9.70 26.80 6.87
C PRO A 378 -9.30 28.14 7.50
N ARG A 379 -9.57 28.29 8.80
CA ARG A 379 -9.28 29.54 9.53
C ARG A 379 -7.78 29.84 9.58
N GLU A 380 -6.99 28.79 9.71
CA GLU A 380 -5.53 28.81 9.94
C GLU A 380 -4.71 28.77 8.63
N LEU A 381 -5.32 28.95 7.46
CA LEU A 381 -4.53 29.07 6.23
C LEU A 381 -3.62 30.32 6.30
N PRO A 382 -2.38 30.24 5.76
CA PRO A 382 -1.54 31.41 5.53
C PRO A 382 -2.29 32.52 4.78
N GLY A 383 -1.94 33.78 5.08
CA GLY A 383 -2.71 34.95 4.64
C GLY A 383 -2.97 34.99 3.13
N LEU A 384 -1.93 34.75 2.31
CA LEU A 384 -2.04 34.80 0.85
C LEU A 384 -2.88 33.64 0.31
N MET A 385 -2.65 32.41 0.78
CA MET A 385 -3.44 31.24 0.40
C MET A 385 -4.92 31.41 0.77
N LYS A 386 -5.18 31.97 1.97
CA LYS A 386 -6.53 32.23 2.46
C LYS A 386 -7.24 33.27 1.58
N ALA A 387 -6.57 34.39 1.28
CA ALA A 387 -7.07 35.42 0.39
C ALA A 387 -7.39 34.85 -1.00
N MET A 388 -6.46 34.10 -1.59
CA MET A 388 -6.61 33.46 -2.91
C MET A 388 -7.82 32.51 -2.94
N LYS A 389 -8.02 31.71 -1.88
CA LYS A 389 -9.13 30.78 -1.78
C LYS A 389 -10.48 31.48 -1.57
N LEU A 390 -10.52 32.55 -0.79
CA LEU A 390 -11.71 33.38 -0.61
C LEU A 390 -12.13 34.03 -1.94
N GLN A 391 -11.18 34.61 -2.67
CA GLN A 391 -11.41 35.24 -3.97
C GLN A 391 -11.88 34.23 -5.02
N LYS A 392 -11.25 33.05 -5.12
CA LYS A 392 -11.71 31.98 -6.04
C LYS A 392 -13.16 31.55 -5.75
N LYS A 393 -13.55 31.48 -4.48
CA LYS A 393 -14.93 31.15 -4.08
C LYS A 393 -15.93 32.24 -4.41
N ALA A 394 -15.57 33.51 -4.19
CA ALA A 394 -16.39 34.64 -4.57
C ALA A 394 -16.57 34.72 -6.10
N ALA A 395 -15.49 34.50 -6.86
CA ALA A 395 -15.52 34.46 -8.31
C ALA A 395 -16.42 33.33 -8.85
N ALA A 396 -16.42 32.16 -8.21
CA ALA A 396 -17.26 31.03 -8.61
C ALA A 396 -18.77 31.31 -8.55
N VAL A 397 -19.22 32.33 -7.81
CA VAL A 397 -20.63 32.78 -7.77
C VAL A 397 -20.86 34.07 -8.57
N GLY A 398 -19.90 34.46 -9.41
CA GLY A 398 -19.99 35.64 -10.28
C GLY A 398 -19.60 36.95 -9.61
N PHE A 399 -19.06 36.94 -8.39
CA PHE A 399 -18.45 38.13 -7.78
C PHE A 399 -16.98 38.21 -8.20
N ASP A 400 -16.76 38.68 -9.42
CA ASP A 400 -15.43 38.82 -10.01
C ASP A 400 -15.37 40.00 -11.00
N TRP A 401 -14.16 40.50 -11.24
CA TRP A 401 -13.85 41.39 -12.34
C TRP A 401 -13.77 40.61 -13.66
N THR A 402 -13.89 41.31 -14.79
CA THR A 402 -13.81 40.69 -16.12
C THR A 402 -12.43 40.84 -16.76
N GLU A 403 -11.74 41.95 -16.51
CA GLU A 403 -10.48 42.30 -17.15
C GLU A 403 -9.37 42.51 -16.11
N LEU A 404 -8.13 42.15 -16.46
CA LEU A 404 -6.96 42.33 -15.60
C LEU A 404 -6.70 43.81 -15.27
N ASP A 405 -6.96 44.70 -16.21
CA ASP A 405 -6.76 46.15 -16.05
C ASP A 405 -7.60 46.72 -14.91
N ASP A 406 -8.81 46.21 -14.69
CA ASP A 406 -9.68 46.64 -13.58
C ASP A 406 -9.11 46.24 -12.22
N VAL A 407 -8.45 45.09 -12.15
CA VAL A 407 -7.79 44.61 -10.93
C VAL A 407 -6.53 45.41 -10.64
N LEU A 408 -5.75 45.74 -11.68
CA LEU A 408 -4.57 46.60 -11.55
C LEU A 408 -4.97 48.01 -11.11
N ALA A 409 -6.04 48.56 -11.65
CA ALA A 409 -6.60 49.84 -11.20
C ALA A 409 -6.99 49.80 -9.71
N LYS A 410 -7.57 48.68 -9.23
CA LYS A 410 -7.87 48.51 -7.82
C LYS A 410 -6.60 48.48 -6.96
N VAL A 411 -5.52 47.84 -7.40
CA VAL A 411 -4.23 47.91 -6.68
C VAL A 411 -3.72 49.35 -6.57
N GLU A 412 -3.86 50.16 -7.62
CA GLU A 412 -3.46 51.58 -7.58
C GLU A 412 -4.32 52.41 -6.60
N GLU A 413 -5.61 52.10 -6.51
CA GLU A 413 -6.55 52.67 -5.55
C GLU A 413 -6.13 52.35 -4.11
N GLU A 414 -5.96 51.07 -3.76
CA GLU A 414 -5.54 50.63 -2.41
C GLU A 414 -4.17 51.21 -2.02
N LEU A 415 -3.24 51.30 -2.98
CA LEU A 415 -1.93 51.95 -2.76
C LEU A 415 -2.06 53.44 -2.50
N SER A 416 -3.09 54.10 -3.03
CA SER A 416 -3.36 55.52 -2.78
C SER A 416 -3.97 55.70 -1.39
N GLU A 417 -4.92 54.85 -0.99
CA GLU A 417 -5.52 54.84 0.35
C GLU A 417 -4.47 54.55 1.43
N LEU A 418 -3.57 53.59 1.21
CA LEU A 418 -2.44 53.35 2.10
C LEU A 418 -1.52 54.57 2.25
N ARG A 419 -1.27 55.33 1.17
CA ARG A 419 -0.45 56.56 1.25
C ARG A 419 -1.14 57.64 2.06
N GLU A 420 -2.46 57.77 1.94
CA GLU A 420 -3.25 58.70 2.75
C GLU A 420 -3.20 58.30 4.23
N ALA A 421 -3.37 57.01 4.55
CA ALA A 421 -3.25 56.49 5.92
C ALA A 421 -1.84 56.69 6.53
N ILE A 422 -0.79 56.63 5.71
CA ILE A 422 0.59 56.94 6.14
C ILE A 422 0.76 58.43 6.45
N ALA A 423 0.07 59.32 5.73
CA ALA A 423 0.15 60.76 5.95
C ALA A 423 -0.57 61.22 7.23
N LEU A 424 -1.41 60.37 7.83
CA LEU A 424 -2.08 60.61 9.11
C LEU A 424 -1.12 60.46 10.30
N GLY A 425 -1.37 61.23 11.35
CA GLY A 425 -0.54 61.27 12.57
C GLY A 425 -0.44 59.92 13.30
N ALA A 426 0.55 59.80 14.20
CA ALA A 426 0.93 58.52 14.82
C ALA A 426 -0.16 57.89 15.70
N GLU A 427 -1.03 58.67 16.36
CA GLU A 427 -2.04 58.17 17.31
C GLU A 427 -3.33 57.66 16.64
N ASP A 428 -3.77 58.26 15.53
CA ASP A 428 -5.03 57.89 14.85
C ASP A 428 -4.80 56.92 13.66
N GLY A 429 -3.67 57.00 12.96
CA GLY A 429 -3.47 56.25 11.71
C GLY A 429 -2.93 54.83 11.85
N ALA A 430 -2.66 54.32 13.07
CA ALA A 430 -2.02 53.01 13.23
C ALA A 430 -2.90 51.83 12.82
N GLN A 431 -4.22 51.92 13.07
CA GLN A 431 -5.17 50.91 12.66
C GLN A 431 -5.47 51.03 11.16
N GLU A 432 -5.73 52.24 10.67
CA GLU A 432 -5.97 52.51 9.24
C GLU A 432 -4.78 52.01 8.39
N ARG A 433 -3.53 52.29 8.78
CA ARG A 433 -2.36 51.75 8.07
C ARG A 433 -2.32 50.22 7.99
N ARG A 434 -2.84 49.51 9.00
CA ARG A 434 -2.90 48.04 8.98
C ARG A 434 -4.01 47.55 8.07
N ASP A 435 -5.16 48.21 8.10
CA ASP A 435 -6.32 47.86 7.27
C ASP A 435 -5.98 48.08 5.79
N GLU A 436 -5.50 49.28 5.43
CA GLU A 436 -5.11 49.61 4.05
C GLU A 436 -3.95 48.74 3.53
N LEU A 437 -2.97 48.40 4.39
CA LEU A 437 -1.91 47.46 3.99
C LEU A 437 -2.48 46.07 3.71
N GLY A 438 -3.47 45.64 4.51
CA GLY A 438 -4.19 44.39 4.29
C GLY A 438 -4.89 44.38 2.94
N ASP A 439 -5.55 45.47 2.56
CA ASP A 439 -6.29 45.58 1.31
C ASP A 439 -5.36 45.68 0.09
N VAL A 440 -4.20 46.33 0.21
CA VAL A 440 -3.12 46.24 -0.78
C VAL A 440 -2.66 44.79 -0.98
N LEU A 441 -2.40 44.04 0.08
CA LEU A 441 -1.98 42.65 -0.04
C LEU A 441 -3.09 41.78 -0.64
N PHE A 442 -4.35 42.03 -0.27
CA PHE A 442 -5.50 41.31 -0.79
C PHE A 442 -5.71 41.58 -2.29
N SER A 443 -5.58 42.82 -2.74
CA SER A 443 -5.69 43.19 -4.14
C SER A 443 -4.54 42.63 -4.99
N ILE A 444 -3.30 42.58 -4.47
CA ILE A 444 -2.17 41.90 -5.13
C ILE A 444 -2.45 40.39 -5.33
N VAL A 445 -3.04 39.72 -4.34
CA VAL A 445 -3.45 38.31 -4.48
C VAL A 445 -4.48 38.14 -5.61
N ASN A 446 -5.35 39.14 -5.80
CA ASN A 446 -6.32 39.13 -6.90
C ASN A 446 -5.64 39.25 -8.27
N VAL A 447 -4.60 40.08 -8.38
CA VAL A 447 -3.76 40.15 -9.59
C VAL A 447 -3.12 38.79 -9.86
N ALA A 448 -2.52 38.15 -8.85
CA ALA A 448 -1.92 36.82 -9.00
C ALA A 448 -2.94 35.80 -9.52
N ARG A 449 -4.19 35.85 -9.04
CA ARG A 449 -5.28 34.99 -9.51
C ARG A 449 -5.60 35.18 -10.99
N PHE A 450 -5.67 36.42 -11.47
CA PHE A 450 -5.90 36.71 -12.90
C PHE A 450 -4.71 36.27 -13.77
N LEU A 451 -3.50 36.41 -13.26
CA LEU A 451 -2.28 35.91 -13.91
C LEU A 451 -2.16 34.37 -13.85
N LYS A 452 -3.04 33.69 -13.11
CA LYS A 452 -3.00 32.24 -12.83
C LYS A 452 -1.70 31.81 -12.17
N VAL A 453 -1.15 32.66 -11.30
CA VAL A 453 0.04 32.42 -10.50
C VAL A 453 -0.37 32.19 -9.05
N ASP A 454 0.24 31.21 -8.38
CA ASP A 454 0.05 31.06 -6.93
C ASP A 454 0.89 32.13 -6.18
N PRO A 455 0.25 32.98 -5.36
CA PRO A 455 0.95 34.09 -4.70
C PRO A 455 1.94 33.61 -3.63
N GLU A 456 1.70 32.47 -2.99
CA GLU A 456 2.59 31.92 -1.96
C GLU A 456 3.87 31.39 -2.63
N GLU A 457 3.71 30.64 -3.72
CA GLU A 457 4.82 30.12 -4.54
C GLU A 457 5.65 31.27 -5.12
N ALA A 458 5.00 32.29 -5.69
CA ALA A 458 5.68 33.45 -6.26
C ALA A 458 6.50 34.23 -5.21
N LEU A 459 5.98 34.34 -3.99
CA LEU A 459 6.69 34.96 -2.89
C LEU A 459 7.84 34.08 -2.40
N ALA A 460 7.64 32.77 -2.27
CA ALA A 460 8.68 31.81 -1.90
C ALA A 460 9.87 31.84 -2.88
N GLN A 461 9.61 31.85 -4.19
CA GLN A 461 10.65 32.04 -5.21
C GLN A 461 11.38 33.39 -5.06
N THR A 462 10.66 34.45 -4.68
CA THR A 462 11.24 35.78 -4.47
C THR A 462 12.12 35.81 -3.22
N ASN A 463 11.70 35.16 -2.14
CA ASN A 463 12.48 35.00 -0.91
C ASN A 463 13.78 34.22 -1.19
N ARG A 464 13.72 33.10 -1.92
CA ARG A 464 14.92 32.36 -2.36
C ARG A 464 15.89 33.23 -3.15
N LYS A 465 15.40 33.99 -4.13
CA LYS A 465 16.23 34.96 -4.88
C LYS A 465 16.83 36.03 -3.96
N PHE A 466 16.12 36.48 -2.94
CA PHE A 466 16.64 37.43 -1.97
C PHE A 466 17.76 36.80 -1.14
N MET A 467 17.55 35.60 -0.59
CA MET A 467 18.55 34.87 0.20
C MET A 467 19.82 34.62 -0.61
N GLN A 468 19.71 34.04 -1.80
CA GLN A 468 20.88 33.78 -2.67
C GLN A 468 21.68 35.05 -2.95
N ARG A 469 21.01 36.17 -3.23
CA ARG A 469 21.69 37.44 -3.47
C ARG A 469 22.32 38.01 -2.21
N PHE A 470 21.66 37.85 -1.06
CA PHE A 470 22.19 38.32 0.20
C PHE A 470 23.41 37.50 0.65
N SER A 471 23.35 36.17 0.51
CA SER A 471 24.49 35.28 0.76
C SER A 471 25.67 35.57 -0.17
N TYR A 472 25.42 35.99 -1.40
CA TYR A 472 26.49 36.50 -2.26
C TYR A 472 27.16 37.76 -1.68
N ILE A 473 26.38 38.70 -1.13
CA ILE A 473 26.93 39.87 -0.44
C ILE A 473 27.79 39.42 0.74
N GLU A 474 27.28 38.52 1.58
CA GLU A 474 28.02 37.96 2.73
C GLU A 474 29.36 37.36 2.29
N GLU A 475 29.34 36.58 1.20
CA GLU A 475 30.54 35.96 0.66
C GLU A 475 31.54 37.00 0.15
N GLN A 476 31.09 38.02 -0.59
CA GLN A 476 31.98 39.08 -1.06
C GLN A 476 32.60 39.89 0.08
N LEU A 477 31.83 40.17 1.13
CA LEU A 477 32.33 40.85 2.32
C LEU A 477 33.36 40.00 3.06
N ARG A 478 33.07 38.70 3.22
CA ARG A 478 33.99 37.72 3.82
C ARG A 478 35.31 37.63 3.05
N LEU A 479 35.26 37.53 1.73
CA LEU A 479 36.45 37.48 0.87
C LEU A 479 37.30 38.74 0.95
N LYS A 480 36.69 39.89 1.23
CA LYS A 480 37.37 41.18 1.41
C LYS A 480 37.76 41.48 2.86
N GLY A 481 37.43 40.60 3.80
CA GLY A 481 37.70 40.78 5.23
C GLY A 481 36.95 41.96 5.86
N LEU A 482 35.79 42.32 5.30
CA LEU A 482 34.94 43.41 5.78
C LEU A 482 33.72 42.85 6.50
N SER A 483 33.22 43.59 7.51
CA SER A 483 31.94 43.30 8.16
C SER A 483 30.82 44.22 7.68
N PHE A 484 29.57 43.87 7.97
CA PHE A 484 28.41 44.69 7.61
C PHE A 484 28.46 46.08 8.27
N GLU A 485 28.96 46.18 9.51
CA GLU A 485 29.10 47.45 10.23
C GLU A 485 30.14 48.38 9.59
N GLN A 486 31.05 47.81 8.80
CA GLN A 486 32.10 48.53 8.09
C GLN A 486 31.74 48.87 6.64
N THR A 487 30.54 48.48 6.19
CA THR A 487 30.11 48.60 4.78
C THR A 487 28.87 49.50 4.66
N GLY A 488 28.87 50.40 3.68
CA GLY A 488 27.72 51.27 3.40
C GLY A 488 26.67 50.62 2.49
N LEU A 489 25.41 51.11 2.54
CA LEU A 489 24.33 50.65 1.66
C LEU A 489 24.71 50.76 0.17
N SER A 490 25.43 51.81 -0.20
CA SER A 490 25.90 52.04 -1.57
C SER A 490 26.85 50.93 -2.06
N GLU A 491 27.67 50.38 -1.17
CA GLU A 491 28.61 49.30 -1.50
C GLU A 491 27.89 47.94 -1.53
N MET A 492 26.96 47.70 -0.61
CA MET A 492 26.11 46.52 -0.63
C MET A 492 25.25 46.46 -1.90
N GLU A 493 24.75 47.60 -2.39
CA GLU A 493 23.99 47.68 -3.64
C GLU A 493 24.84 47.28 -4.86
N VAL A 494 26.15 47.56 -4.85
CA VAL A 494 27.05 47.09 -5.93
C VAL A 494 27.08 45.56 -5.95
N TYR A 495 27.32 44.92 -4.81
CA TYR A 495 27.31 43.46 -4.70
C TYR A 495 25.93 42.86 -5.01
N TRP A 496 24.84 43.54 -4.63
CA TRP A 496 23.47 43.12 -4.96
C TRP A 496 23.23 43.10 -6.48
N GLN A 497 23.69 44.13 -7.19
CA GLN A 497 23.57 44.21 -8.66
C GLN A 497 24.50 43.22 -9.37
N GLU A 498 25.65 42.88 -8.78
CA GLU A 498 26.50 41.77 -9.22
C GLU A 498 25.79 40.43 -9.05
N ALA A 499 25.24 40.15 -7.86
CA ALA A 499 24.50 38.94 -7.56
C ALA A 499 23.32 38.73 -8.53
N LYS A 500 22.59 39.80 -8.88
CA LYS A 500 21.51 39.74 -9.90
C LYS A 500 21.98 39.22 -11.26
N LYS A 501 23.23 39.47 -11.65
CA LYS A 501 23.79 39.00 -12.93
C LYS A 501 24.24 37.54 -12.83
N VAL A 502 24.85 37.16 -11.72
CA VAL A 502 25.33 35.79 -11.46
C VAL A 502 24.16 34.82 -11.33
N VAL A 503 23.17 35.12 -10.49
CA VAL A 503 21.99 34.26 -10.28
C VAL A 503 21.15 34.10 -11.56
N LYS A 504 21.15 35.10 -12.46
CA LYS A 504 20.49 35.00 -13.77
C LYS A 504 21.16 34.04 -14.75
N LEU A 505 22.44 33.73 -14.54
CA LEU A 505 23.21 32.83 -15.40
C LEU A 505 23.04 31.37 -14.97
N ASP A 506 22.89 31.09 -13.67
CA ASP A 506 22.65 29.73 -13.15
C ASP A 506 21.21 29.22 -13.38
N GLN A 507 20.26 30.13 -13.67
CA GLN A 507 18.85 29.80 -13.96
C GLN A 507 18.55 29.61 -15.45
N ARG A 508 19.56 29.56 -16.32
CA ARG A 508 19.44 29.27 -17.76
C ARG A 508 20.13 27.96 -18.08
#